data_AF-A0A6J0DU39-F1
#
_entry.id   AF-A0A6J0DU39-F1
#
_cell.length_a   1.000
_cell.length_b   1.000
_cell.length_c   1.000
_cell.angle_alpha   90.00
_cell.angle_beta   90.00
_cell.angle_gamma   90.00
#
_symmetry.space_group_name_H-M   'P 1'
#
loop_
_entity.id
_entity.type
_entity.pdbx_description
1 polymer ?
#
loop_
_entity_poly.entity_id
_entity_poly.type
_entity_poly.pdbx_seq_one_letter_code
_entity_poly.pdbx_strand_id
1 'polypeptide(L)'
;MAAASGEPARPRQEEVAAAVVVVGSCMTDLVSLTPRLPKTGETIHGHKFFIGFGGKGANQCVQAARLGAKTSIVCKVGKDSFGNDYIENLKQNHISTEFTYQTKDAATGAASIIVNDEGQNIIVIVAGANLLLNTEDLKKAASAISRAKVLICQLEISPATSLEALTMARSSGVKTLFNPAPAIADLDPRFYTLSSVFCCNESEAEILTGLVVNSPTEAGKAALVLLERGCQVVVITLGASGCVTLSQAEPVPKHIPTEAVKAVDTTQLPADFVA
;
A
#
# COMPACT_ATOMS: atom_id res chain seq x y z
N MET A 1 59.15 11.02 -24.81
CA MET A 1 58.13 9.94 -24.81
C MET A 1 57.71 9.69 -23.38
N ALA A 2 56.59 10.28 -22.95
CA ALA A 2 55.98 9.98 -21.65
C ALA A 2 54.78 9.06 -21.92
N ALA A 3 54.82 7.85 -21.38
CA ALA A 3 53.74 6.88 -21.49
C ALA A 3 52.66 7.24 -20.45
N ALA A 4 51.46 7.57 -20.94
CA ALA A 4 50.28 7.73 -20.12
C ALA A 4 49.69 6.34 -19.82
N SER A 5 49.77 5.90 -18.58
CA SER A 5 49.06 4.73 -18.06
C SER A 5 47.62 5.12 -17.75
N GLY A 6 46.69 4.77 -18.64
CA GLY A 6 45.26 4.86 -18.36
C GLY A 6 44.83 3.70 -17.45
N GLU A 7 44.28 4.00 -16.28
CA GLU A 7 43.59 3.00 -15.47
C GLU A 7 42.34 2.49 -16.21
N PRO A 8 42.07 1.17 -16.20
CA PRO A 8 40.85 0.63 -16.78
C PRO A 8 39.63 1.10 -15.96
N ALA A 9 38.65 1.68 -16.65
CA ALA A 9 37.37 2.04 -16.07
C ALA A 9 36.73 0.81 -15.42
N ARG A 10 36.35 0.94 -14.13
CA ARG A 10 35.59 -0.11 -13.42
C ARG A 10 34.30 -0.42 -14.20
N PRO A 11 33.92 -1.70 -14.36
CA PRO A 11 32.64 -2.03 -14.96
C PRO A 11 31.52 -1.39 -14.13
N ARG A 12 30.58 -0.70 -14.78
CA ARG A 12 29.35 -0.24 -14.12
C ARG A 12 28.69 -1.48 -13.54
N GLN A 13 28.54 -1.55 -12.23
CA GLN A 13 27.64 -2.53 -11.63
C GLN A 13 26.27 -2.30 -12.29
N GLU A 14 25.74 -3.31 -12.98
CA GLU A 14 24.35 -3.29 -13.37
C GLU A 14 23.54 -3.16 -12.08
N GLU A 15 22.96 -1.98 -11.86
CA GLU A 15 21.96 -1.80 -10.82
C GLU A 15 20.84 -2.80 -11.10
N VAL A 16 20.80 -3.83 -10.26
CA VAL A 16 19.74 -4.84 -10.29
C VAL A 16 18.44 -4.10 -10.03
N ALA A 17 17.59 -4.03 -11.07
CA ALA A 17 16.30 -3.35 -10.99
C ALA A 17 15.48 -3.86 -9.78
N ALA A 18 14.73 -2.95 -9.16
CA ALA A 18 13.81 -3.33 -8.09
C ALA A 18 12.86 -4.42 -8.58
N ALA A 19 12.73 -5.50 -7.82
CA ALA A 19 11.81 -6.59 -8.13
C ALA A 19 10.36 -6.18 -7.84
N VAL A 20 10.16 -5.35 -6.81
CA VAL A 20 8.85 -4.84 -6.38
C VAL A 20 8.88 -3.32 -6.44
N VAL A 21 7.95 -2.73 -7.20
CA VAL A 21 7.72 -1.28 -7.20
C VAL A 21 6.38 -1.01 -6.56
N VAL A 22 6.36 -0.13 -5.56
CA VAL A 22 5.11 0.31 -4.93
C VAL A 22 4.82 1.74 -5.32
N VAL A 23 3.64 1.99 -5.87
CA VAL A 23 3.15 3.35 -6.17
C VAL A 23 2.00 3.61 -5.20
N GLY A 24 2.23 4.49 -4.23
CA GLY A 24 1.29 4.63 -3.13
C GLY A 24 1.65 5.69 -2.11
N SER A 25 1.04 5.55 -0.93
CA SER A 25 1.03 6.56 0.12
C SER A 25 2.16 6.42 1.15
N CYS A 26 2.50 7.55 1.74
CA CYS A 26 3.26 7.68 2.98
C CYS A 26 2.44 8.54 3.95
N MET A 27 2.21 8.04 5.17
CA MET A 27 1.40 8.72 6.19
C MET A 27 2.12 8.72 7.52
N THR A 28 2.28 9.87 8.15
CA THR A 28 2.76 9.96 9.53
C THR A 28 1.60 9.66 10.48
N ASP A 29 1.75 8.63 11.29
CA ASP A 29 0.75 8.25 12.28
C ASP A 29 1.01 9.01 13.58
N LEU A 30 0.03 9.81 14.02
CA LEU A 30 0.08 10.61 15.24
C LEU A 30 -0.86 9.97 16.26
N VAL A 31 -0.30 9.13 17.15
CA VAL A 31 -1.09 8.23 17.99
C VAL A 31 -1.18 8.75 19.42
N SER A 32 -2.40 8.94 19.90
CA SER A 32 -2.73 9.28 21.29
C SER A 32 -3.44 8.10 21.97
N LEU A 33 -2.85 7.57 23.03
CA LEU A 33 -3.48 6.54 23.87
C LEU A 33 -4.24 7.18 25.02
N THR A 34 -5.48 6.75 25.22
CA THR A 34 -6.46 7.38 26.11
C THR A 34 -7.22 6.33 26.92
N PRO A 35 -7.76 6.65 28.11
CA PRO A 35 -8.56 5.68 28.87
C PRO A 35 -9.93 5.40 28.23
N ARG A 36 -10.43 6.34 27.40
CA ARG A 36 -11.68 6.22 26.65
C ARG A 36 -11.61 7.15 25.44
N LEU A 37 -12.42 6.87 24.43
CA LEU A 37 -12.58 7.79 23.30
C LEU A 37 -13.30 9.09 23.72
N PRO A 38 -12.92 10.25 23.18
CA PRO A 38 -13.61 11.50 23.43
C PRO A 38 -14.96 11.54 22.69
N LYS A 39 -15.95 12.21 23.30
CA LYS A 39 -17.20 12.59 22.63
C LYS A 39 -17.09 14.00 22.07
N THR A 40 -18.04 14.37 21.21
CA THR A 40 -18.12 15.73 20.65
C THR A 40 -18.11 16.79 21.76
N GLY A 41 -17.16 17.72 21.67
CA GLY A 41 -17.01 18.82 22.63
C GLY A 41 -16.18 18.49 23.88
N GLU A 42 -15.69 17.27 24.04
CA GLU A 42 -14.85 16.90 25.19
C GLU A 42 -13.36 17.14 24.94
N THR A 43 -12.67 17.56 26.00
CA THR A 43 -11.21 17.50 26.12
C THR A 43 -10.86 16.46 27.18
N ILE A 44 -10.01 15.50 26.84
CA ILE A 44 -9.56 14.45 27.76
C ILE A 44 -8.04 14.40 27.83
N HIS A 45 -7.50 13.89 28.93
CA HIS A 45 -6.07 13.62 29.04
C HIS A 45 -5.77 12.19 28.57
N GLY A 46 -4.83 12.07 27.64
CA GLY A 46 -4.21 10.80 27.28
C GLY A 46 -3.09 10.44 28.25
N HIS A 47 -2.57 9.23 28.13
CA HIS A 47 -1.46 8.74 28.95
C HIS A 47 -0.18 8.48 28.15
N LYS A 48 -0.25 8.42 26.81
CA LYS A 48 0.92 8.28 25.94
C LYS A 48 0.66 8.90 24.57
N PHE A 49 1.70 9.50 24.00
CA PHE A 49 1.73 9.93 22.61
C PHE A 49 2.96 9.35 21.93
N PHE A 50 2.82 8.89 20.69
CA PHE A 50 3.94 8.48 19.87
C PHE A 50 3.66 8.73 18.38
N ILE A 51 4.75 8.86 17.63
CA ILE A 51 4.72 9.08 16.18
C ILE A 51 5.19 7.78 15.51
N GLY A 52 4.44 7.34 14.51
CA GLY A 52 4.75 6.17 13.69
C GLY A 52 4.83 6.51 12.20
N PHE A 53 5.32 5.55 11.43
CA PHE A 53 5.30 5.59 9.97
C PHE A 53 4.26 4.58 9.48
N GLY A 54 3.24 5.07 8.78
CA GLY A 54 2.09 4.31 8.29
C GLY A 54 1.94 4.37 6.78
N GLY A 55 0.71 4.54 6.30
CA GLY A 55 0.40 4.61 4.87
C GLY A 55 0.52 3.24 4.19
N LYS A 56 -0.55 2.80 3.53
CA LYS A 56 -0.64 1.44 2.97
C LYS A 56 0.49 1.16 1.99
N GLY A 57 0.84 2.13 1.14
CA GLY A 57 1.94 2.00 0.19
C GLY A 57 3.29 1.74 0.89
N ALA A 58 3.65 2.60 1.85
CA ALA A 58 4.89 2.43 2.60
C ALA A 58 4.89 1.14 3.45
N ASN A 59 3.80 0.80 4.13
CA ASN A 59 3.71 -0.43 4.93
C ASN A 59 3.94 -1.68 4.07
N GLN A 60 3.27 -1.78 2.91
CA GLN A 60 3.44 -2.89 1.96
C GLN A 60 4.88 -2.95 1.43
N CYS A 61 5.47 -1.78 1.11
CA CYS A 61 6.84 -1.70 0.63
C CYS A 61 7.87 -2.13 1.69
N VAL A 62 7.65 -1.74 2.95
CA VAL A 62 8.50 -2.11 4.10
C VAL A 62 8.43 -3.61 4.36
N GLN A 63 7.24 -4.19 4.38
CA GLN A 63 7.11 -5.63 4.60
C GLN A 63 7.79 -6.44 3.49
N ALA A 64 7.62 -6.05 2.22
CA ALA A 64 8.31 -6.70 1.10
C ALA A 64 9.84 -6.60 1.23
N ALA A 65 10.35 -5.42 1.62
CA ALA A 65 11.78 -5.20 1.83
C ALA A 65 12.33 -6.06 2.98
N ARG A 66 11.60 -6.17 4.09
CA ARG A 66 11.96 -7.01 5.25
C ARG A 66 11.98 -8.51 4.92
N LEU A 67 11.17 -8.95 3.96
CA LEU A 67 11.23 -10.32 3.41
C LEU A 67 12.38 -10.53 2.40
N GLY A 68 13.20 -9.50 2.15
CA GLY A 68 14.39 -9.56 1.31
C GLY A 68 14.17 -9.12 -0.14
N ALA A 69 13.01 -8.58 -0.49
CA ALA A 69 12.79 -8.05 -1.84
C ALA A 69 13.59 -6.76 -2.06
N LYS A 70 14.12 -6.59 -3.28
CA LYS A 70 14.63 -5.28 -3.73
C LYS A 70 13.45 -4.40 -4.10
N THR A 71 13.20 -3.37 -3.31
CA THR A 71 12.01 -2.52 -3.43
C THR A 71 12.35 -1.09 -3.86
N SER A 72 11.42 -0.47 -4.57
CA SER A 72 11.42 0.97 -4.83
C SER A 72 10.01 1.50 -4.58
N ILE A 73 9.93 2.67 -3.93
CA ILE A 73 8.65 3.34 -3.68
C ILE A 73 8.56 4.62 -4.49
N VAL A 74 7.42 4.78 -5.17
CA VAL A 74 7.03 5.99 -5.89
C VAL A 74 5.92 6.65 -5.09
N CYS A 75 6.27 7.73 -4.41
CA CYS A 75 5.37 8.43 -3.49
C CYS A 75 5.73 9.91 -3.39
N LYS A 76 4.87 10.71 -2.76
CA LYS A 76 5.14 12.13 -2.54
C LYS A 76 4.80 12.53 -1.11
N VAL A 77 5.78 13.10 -0.43
CA VAL A 77 5.66 13.65 0.93
C VAL A 77 5.81 15.17 0.91
N GLY A 78 5.55 15.81 2.05
CA GLY A 78 5.77 17.25 2.21
C GLY A 78 7.26 17.56 2.30
N LYS A 79 7.61 18.80 1.96
CA LYS A 79 8.92 19.39 2.26
C LYS A 79 8.89 19.97 3.67
N ASP A 80 8.64 19.09 4.63
CA ASP A 80 8.52 19.34 6.07
C ASP A 80 9.33 18.32 6.87
N SER A 81 9.32 18.42 8.21
CA SER A 81 10.05 17.50 9.08
C SER A 81 9.58 16.05 8.91
N PHE A 82 8.25 15.84 8.84
CA PHE A 82 7.69 14.51 8.66
C PHE A 82 8.12 13.85 7.36
N GLY A 83 8.18 14.60 6.26
CA GLY A 83 8.64 14.09 4.98
C GLY A 83 10.12 13.72 4.98
N ASN A 84 10.96 14.52 5.65
CA ASN A 84 12.38 14.19 5.82
C ASN A 84 12.57 12.92 6.64
N ASP A 85 11.87 12.81 7.77
CA ASP A 85 11.91 11.63 8.65
C ASP A 85 11.38 10.39 7.91
N TYR A 86 10.37 10.56 7.04
CA TYR A 86 9.83 9.47 6.23
C TYR A 86 10.85 8.90 5.26
N ILE A 87 11.56 9.79 4.54
CA ILE A 87 12.58 9.39 3.57
C ILE A 87 13.69 8.62 4.30
N GLU A 88 14.07 9.06 5.50
CA GLU A 88 15.06 8.37 6.32
C GLU A 88 14.56 6.99 6.79
N ASN A 89 13.32 6.89 7.26
CA ASN A 89 12.69 5.60 7.59
C ASN A 89 12.69 4.62 6.41
N LEU A 90 12.36 5.08 5.20
CA LEU A 90 12.40 4.24 4.00
C LEU A 90 13.81 3.72 3.72
N LYS A 91 14.83 4.58 3.84
CA LYS A 91 16.24 4.19 3.68
C LYS A 91 16.70 3.18 4.73
N GLN A 92 16.28 3.36 5.98
CA GLN A 92 16.57 2.42 7.08
C GLN A 92 15.97 1.03 6.84
N ASN A 93 14.85 0.94 6.12
CA ASN A 93 14.25 -0.33 5.68
C ASN A 93 14.79 -0.81 4.31
N HIS A 94 15.90 -0.23 3.82
CA HIS A 94 16.56 -0.59 2.56
C HIS A 94 15.69 -0.43 1.30
N ILE A 95 14.75 0.51 1.31
CA ILE A 95 13.88 0.84 0.17
C ILE A 95 14.55 1.92 -0.68
N SER A 96 14.54 1.75 -2.01
CA SER A 96 14.96 2.83 -2.92
C SER A 96 14.00 4.01 -2.85
N THR A 97 14.55 5.20 -2.57
CA THR A 97 13.84 6.48 -2.46
C THR A 97 14.07 7.39 -3.67
N GLU A 98 14.58 6.85 -4.78
CA GLU A 98 14.84 7.61 -6.03
C GLU A 98 13.58 8.36 -6.52
N PHE A 99 12.41 7.75 -6.36
CA PHE A 99 11.11 8.30 -6.77
C PHE A 99 10.25 8.70 -5.55
N THR A 100 10.88 9.01 -4.42
CA THR A 100 10.23 9.64 -3.27
C THR A 100 10.34 11.16 -3.41
N TYR A 101 9.25 11.80 -3.83
CA TYR A 101 9.20 13.23 -4.09
C TYR A 101 8.87 14.04 -2.84
N GLN A 102 9.30 15.30 -2.81
CA GLN A 102 8.89 16.28 -1.80
C GLN A 102 8.21 17.48 -2.46
N THR A 103 7.17 18.03 -1.83
CA THR A 103 6.47 19.24 -2.30
C THR A 103 6.31 20.29 -1.19
N LYS A 104 6.31 21.58 -1.55
CA LYS A 104 5.99 22.68 -0.63
C LYS A 104 4.49 22.99 -0.57
N ASP A 105 3.71 22.46 -1.51
CA ASP A 105 2.31 22.85 -1.72
C ASP A 105 1.33 22.14 -0.76
N ALA A 106 1.79 21.09 -0.08
CA ALA A 106 1.05 20.38 0.94
C ALA A 106 2.01 19.76 1.97
N ALA A 107 1.50 19.57 3.19
CA ALA A 107 2.19 18.80 4.23
C ALA A 107 2.24 17.31 3.87
N THR A 108 3.18 16.58 4.48
CA THR A 108 3.18 15.11 4.49
C THR A 108 1.84 14.59 5.00
N GLY A 109 1.32 13.53 4.38
CA GLY A 109 0.05 12.94 4.81
C GLY A 109 0.13 12.50 6.27
N ALA A 110 -0.97 12.63 7.01
CA ALA A 110 -1.01 12.31 8.43
C ALA A 110 -2.30 11.58 8.81
N ALA A 111 -2.17 10.58 9.68
CA ALA A 111 -3.29 9.91 10.33
C ALA A 111 -3.26 10.27 11.82
N SER A 112 -4.21 11.07 12.27
CA SER A 112 -4.40 11.37 13.68
C SER A 112 -5.24 10.26 14.30
N ILE A 113 -4.63 9.46 15.18
CA ILE A 113 -5.20 8.22 15.71
C ILE A 113 -5.38 8.38 17.22
N ILE A 114 -6.61 8.17 17.69
CA ILE A 114 -6.92 8.07 19.12
C ILE A 114 -7.30 6.63 19.40
N VAL A 115 -6.66 5.99 20.36
CA VAL A 115 -6.94 4.60 20.77
C VAL A 115 -7.29 4.57 22.25
N ASN A 116 -8.33 3.82 22.63
CA ASN A 116 -8.64 3.57 24.04
C ASN A 116 -8.00 2.28 24.58
N ASP A 117 -8.14 2.04 25.88
CA ASP A 117 -7.58 0.86 26.56
C ASP A 117 -8.15 -0.47 26.03
N GLU A 118 -9.36 -0.45 25.46
CA GLU A 118 -10.00 -1.59 24.80
C GLU A 118 -9.55 -1.80 23.33
N GLY A 119 -8.72 -0.91 22.79
CA GLY A 119 -8.23 -0.98 21.40
C GLY A 119 -9.20 -0.44 20.34
N GLN A 120 -10.32 0.17 20.74
CA GLN A 120 -11.20 0.92 19.85
C GLN A 120 -10.51 2.23 19.43
N ASN A 121 -10.77 2.70 18.21
CA ASN A 121 -10.08 3.86 17.70
C ASN A 121 -10.98 4.86 16.94
N ILE A 122 -10.46 6.09 16.83
CA ILE A 122 -10.94 7.13 15.92
C ILE A 122 -9.73 7.56 15.09
N ILE A 123 -9.88 7.56 13.77
CA ILE A 123 -8.81 7.89 12.83
C ILE A 123 -9.28 9.03 11.94
N VAL A 124 -8.50 10.12 11.91
CA VAL A 124 -8.68 11.22 10.96
C VAL A 124 -7.49 11.26 10.02
N ILE A 125 -7.74 11.02 8.74
CA ILE A 125 -6.73 11.03 7.69
C ILE A 125 -6.76 12.37 6.96
N VAL A 126 -5.58 12.98 6.81
CA VAL A 126 -5.33 14.07 5.88
C VAL A 126 -4.29 13.58 4.88
N ALA A 127 -4.71 13.30 3.64
CA ALA A 127 -3.82 12.69 2.64
C ALA A 127 -2.65 13.61 2.23
N GLY A 128 -2.84 14.93 2.25
CA GLY A 128 -1.78 15.91 2.01
C GLY A 128 -1.04 15.69 0.69
N ALA A 129 0.29 15.67 0.75
CA ALA A 129 1.18 15.50 -0.40
C ALA A 129 0.94 14.22 -1.22
N ASN A 130 0.32 13.18 -0.64
CA ASN A 130 -0.02 11.96 -1.36
C ASN A 130 -0.94 12.23 -2.58
N LEU A 131 -1.86 13.18 -2.46
CA LEU A 131 -2.77 13.56 -3.56
C LEU A 131 -2.09 14.40 -4.64
N LEU A 132 -0.88 14.90 -4.37
CA LEU A 132 -0.10 15.67 -5.33
C LEU A 132 0.85 14.80 -6.16
N LEU A 133 0.94 13.49 -5.88
CA LEU A 133 1.63 12.54 -6.76
C LEU A 133 0.89 12.46 -8.09
N ASN A 134 1.60 12.74 -9.19
CA ASN A 134 0.98 12.92 -10.49
C ASN A 134 1.65 12.12 -11.60
N THR A 135 1.08 12.19 -12.81
CA THR A 135 1.55 11.53 -14.02
C THR A 135 3.01 11.86 -14.39
N GLU A 136 3.47 13.10 -14.19
CA GLU A 136 4.85 13.50 -14.53
C GLU A 136 5.87 12.84 -13.60
N ASP A 137 5.50 12.66 -12.34
CA ASP A 137 6.28 11.89 -11.38
C ASP A 137 6.36 10.42 -11.80
N LEU A 138 5.22 9.80 -12.16
CA LEU A 138 5.20 8.42 -12.64
C LEU A 138 6.04 8.21 -13.90
N LYS A 139 6.03 9.16 -14.84
CA LYS A 139 6.84 9.08 -16.06
C LYS A 139 8.34 9.00 -15.76
N LYS A 140 8.82 9.66 -14.71
CA LYS A 140 10.23 9.55 -14.27
C LYS A 140 10.55 8.14 -13.75
N ALA A 141 9.57 7.49 -13.12
CA ALA A 141 9.67 6.11 -12.64
C ALA A 141 9.39 5.04 -13.72
N ALA A 142 9.07 5.41 -14.97
CA ALA A 142 8.64 4.46 -16.00
C ALA A 142 9.64 3.33 -16.26
N SER A 143 10.94 3.62 -16.24
CA SER A 143 11.99 2.60 -16.41
C SER A 143 11.98 1.59 -15.26
N ALA A 144 11.86 2.05 -14.01
CA ALA A 144 11.78 1.20 -12.84
C ALA A 144 10.50 0.34 -12.87
N ILE A 145 9.36 0.94 -13.20
CA ILE A 145 8.08 0.24 -13.35
C ILE A 145 8.19 -0.86 -14.41
N SER A 146 8.71 -0.55 -15.61
CA SER A 146 8.77 -1.51 -16.71
C SER A 146 9.70 -2.72 -16.47
N ARG A 147 10.70 -2.56 -15.61
CA ARG A 147 11.70 -3.59 -15.29
C ARG A 147 11.34 -4.40 -14.03
N ALA A 148 10.30 -3.99 -13.30
CA ALA A 148 9.84 -4.66 -12.09
C ALA A 148 9.25 -6.04 -12.39
N LYS A 149 9.12 -6.88 -11.36
CA LYS A 149 8.35 -8.13 -11.42
C LYS A 149 6.92 -7.93 -10.97
N VAL A 150 6.73 -7.08 -9.96
CA VAL A 150 5.43 -6.74 -9.39
C VAL A 150 5.31 -5.22 -9.21
N LEU A 151 4.17 -4.65 -9.59
CA LEU A 151 3.72 -3.32 -9.21
C LEU A 151 2.61 -3.47 -8.17
N ILE A 152 2.71 -2.74 -7.05
CA ILE A 152 1.68 -2.68 -6.00
C ILE A 152 1.07 -1.27 -5.95
N CYS A 153 -0.26 -1.18 -5.95
CA CYS A 153 -1.01 0.08 -5.79
C CYS A 153 -2.16 -0.04 -4.79
N GLN A 154 -2.53 1.10 -4.19
CA GLN A 154 -3.71 1.24 -3.33
C GLN A 154 -4.54 2.49 -3.68
N LEU A 155 -5.49 2.87 -2.81
CA LEU A 155 -6.39 4.03 -2.99
C LEU A 155 -6.14 5.17 -1.98
N GLU A 156 -4.90 5.34 -1.51
CA GLU A 156 -4.51 6.47 -0.63
C GLU A 156 -3.78 7.62 -1.39
N ILE A 157 -3.70 7.52 -2.71
CA ILE A 157 -3.27 8.58 -3.64
C ILE A 157 -4.43 8.89 -4.60
N SER A 158 -4.25 9.85 -5.52
CA SER A 158 -5.25 10.08 -6.58
C SER A 158 -5.53 8.80 -7.36
N PRO A 159 -6.80 8.35 -7.49
CA PRO A 159 -7.14 7.15 -8.24
C PRO A 159 -6.64 7.18 -9.69
N ALA A 160 -6.62 8.36 -10.32
CA ALA A 160 -6.08 8.53 -11.67
C ALA A 160 -4.59 8.15 -11.75
N THR A 161 -3.80 8.53 -10.73
CA THR A 161 -2.37 8.20 -10.64
C THR A 161 -2.17 6.69 -10.43
N SER A 162 -2.92 6.05 -9.50
CA SER A 162 -2.86 4.59 -9.33
C SER A 162 -3.20 3.84 -10.63
N LEU A 163 -4.22 4.32 -11.34
CA LEU A 163 -4.68 3.69 -12.57
C LEU A 163 -3.68 3.81 -13.72
N GLU A 164 -3.00 4.95 -13.83
CA GLU A 164 -1.92 5.14 -14.79
C GLU A 164 -0.72 4.24 -14.47
N ALA A 165 -0.35 4.11 -13.19
CA ALA A 165 0.71 3.19 -12.78
C ALA A 165 0.39 1.74 -13.15
N LEU A 166 -0.82 1.27 -12.85
CA LEU A 166 -1.30 -0.06 -13.24
C LEU A 166 -1.26 -0.25 -14.77
N THR A 167 -1.62 0.79 -15.53
CA THR A 167 -1.56 0.78 -17.00
C THR A 167 -0.12 0.65 -17.52
N MET A 168 0.84 1.40 -16.95
CA MET A 168 2.26 1.33 -17.31
C MET A 168 2.84 -0.06 -17.03
N ALA A 169 2.53 -0.63 -15.87
CA ALA A 169 2.98 -1.97 -15.49
C ALA A 169 2.39 -3.02 -16.44
N ARG A 170 1.08 -2.98 -16.69
CA ARG A 170 0.40 -3.95 -17.57
C ARG A 170 0.96 -3.90 -19.00
N SER A 171 1.19 -2.70 -19.54
CA SER A 171 1.75 -2.50 -20.88
C SER A 171 3.18 -3.05 -21.01
N SER A 172 3.90 -3.17 -19.89
CA SER A 172 5.26 -3.72 -19.82
C SER A 172 5.31 -5.21 -19.44
N GLY A 173 4.15 -5.86 -19.29
CA GLY A 173 4.06 -7.27 -18.87
C GLY A 173 4.38 -7.51 -17.39
N VAL A 174 4.36 -6.46 -16.56
CA VAL A 174 4.61 -6.54 -15.12
C VAL A 174 3.34 -7.00 -14.40
N LYS A 175 3.47 -7.87 -13.38
CA LYS A 175 2.32 -8.31 -12.59
C LYS A 175 1.81 -7.15 -11.75
N THR A 176 0.52 -6.88 -11.81
CA THR A 176 -0.14 -5.84 -11.03
C THR A 176 -0.86 -6.46 -9.84
N LEU A 177 -0.52 -6.02 -8.64
CA LEU A 177 -1.25 -6.31 -7.43
C LEU A 177 -1.92 -5.01 -6.96
N PHE A 178 -3.23 -5.04 -6.83
CA PHE A 178 -4.02 -3.88 -6.45
C PHE A 178 -4.79 -4.18 -5.17
N ASN A 179 -4.64 -3.29 -4.19
CA ASN A 179 -5.40 -3.33 -2.95
C ASN A 179 -6.34 -2.10 -2.92
N PRO A 180 -7.67 -2.26 -3.15
CA PRO A 180 -8.62 -1.15 -3.26
C PRO A 180 -8.96 -0.56 -1.88
N ALA A 181 -7.94 -0.11 -1.14
CA ALA A 181 -8.05 0.31 0.23
C ALA A 181 -7.58 1.77 0.39
N PRO A 182 -8.40 2.66 1.01
CA PRO A 182 -9.79 2.42 1.41
C PRO A 182 -10.73 2.25 0.20
N ALA A 183 -11.75 1.41 0.33
CA ALA A 183 -12.67 1.12 -0.77
C ALA A 183 -13.60 2.29 -1.08
N ILE A 184 -13.92 2.44 -2.36
CA ILE A 184 -14.92 3.37 -2.91
C ILE A 184 -15.95 2.57 -3.70
N ALA A 185 -17.24 2.85 -3.48
CA ALA A 185 -18.32 2.05 -4.06
C ALA A 185 -18.37 2.17 -5.60
N ASP A 186 -18.06 3.35 -6.13
CA ASP A 186 -18.03 3.69 -7.55
C ASP A 186 -16.63 3.59 -8.16
N LEU A 187 -15.89 2.53 -7.81
CA LEU A 187 -14.54 2.28 -8.32
C LEU A 187 -14.54 2.16 -9.86
N ASP A 188 -13.62 2.88 -10.53
CA ASP A 188 -13.44 2.81 -11.99
C ASP A 188 -13.24 1.34 -12.42
N PRO A 189 -14.07 0.80 -13.34
CA PRO A 189 -14.00 -0.60 -13.74
C PRO A 189 -12.63 -1.05 -14.27
N ARG A 190 -11.81 -0.11 -14.76
CA ARG A 190 -10.46 -0.42 -15.25
C ARG A 190 -9.57 -0.99 -14.15
N PHE A 191 -9.77 -0.64 -12.89
CA PHE A 191 -9.03 -1.23 -11.77
C PHE A 191 -9.18 -2.75 -11.71
N TYR A 192 -10.37 -3.29 -11.98
CA TYR A 192 -10.58 -4.74 -12.01
C TYR A 192 -9.78 -5.37 -13.17
N THR A 193 -9.93 -4.83 -14.38
CA THR A 193 -9.31 -5.39 -15.59
C THR A 193 -7.79 -5.27 -15.63
N LEU A 194 -7.23 -4.25 -14.97
CA LEU A 194 -5.79 -4.01 -14.91
C LEU A 194 -5.10 -4.78 -13.78
N SER A 195 -5.85 -5.45 -12.90
CA SER A 195 -5.31 -6.18 -11.75
C SER A 195 -5.06 -7.65 -12.07
N SER A 196 -3.79 -8.07 -12.02
CA SER A 196 -3.46 -9.50 -12.01
C SER A 196 -3.89 -10.16 -10.69
N VAL A 197 -3.72 -9.45 -9.58
CA VAL A 197 -4.21 -9.84 -8.26
C VAL A 197 -4.96 -8.66 -7.65
N PHE A 198 -6.21 -8.89 -7.26
CA PHE A 198 -7.06 -7.92 -6.57
C PHE A 198 -7.26 -8.40 -5.14
N CYS A 199 -6.73 -7.68 -4.15
CA CYS A 199 -6.72 -8.10 -2.75
C CYS A 199 -7.40 -7.06 -1.85
N CYS A 200 -8.52 -7.40 -1.22
CA CYS A 200 -9.23 -6.53 -0.27
C CYS A 200 -9.62 -7.29 1.00
N ASN A 201 -10.07 -6.59 2.03
CA ASN A 201 -10.66 -7.22 3.22
C ASN A 201 -12.19 -7.39 3.09
N GLU A 202 -12.84 -7.85 4.15
CA GLU A 202 -14.29 -8.06 4.20
C GLU A 202 -15.06 -6.75 3.94
N SER A 203 -14.82 -5.70 4.72
CA SER A 203 -15.58 -4.45 4.64
C SER A 203 -15.37 -3.71 3.32
N GLU A 204 -14.17 -3.80 2.75
CA GLU A 204 -13.86 -3.30 1.41
C GLU A 204 -14.63 -4.08 0.34
N ALA A 205 -14.71 -5.40 0.46
CA ALA A 205 -15.51 -6.23 -0.44
C ALA A 205 -17.01 -5.91 -0.33
N GLU A 206 -17.51 -5.63 0.87
CA GLU A 206 -18.90 -5.18 1.07
C GLU A 206 -19.17 -3.86 0.34
N ILE A 207 -18.27 -2.87 0.48
CA ILE A 207 -18.39 -1.57 -0.21
C ILE A 207 -18.39 -1.75 -1.74
N LEU A 208 -17.51 -2.60 -2.26
CA LEU A 208 -17.35 -2.79 -3.70
C LEU A 208 -18.51 -3.58 -4.32
N THR A 209 -19.07 -4.55 -3.59
CA THR A 209 -20.06 -5.50 -4.14
C THR A 209 -21.50 -5.23 -3.70
N GLY A 210 -21.70 -4.52 -2.59
CA GLY A 210 -23.00 -4.37 -1.93
C GLY A 210 -23.47 -5.62 -1.18
N LEU A 211 -22.64 -6.67 -1.10
CA LEU A 211 -22.95 -7.92 -0.39
C LEU A 211 -22.38 -7.89 1.02
N VAL A 212 -23.06 -8.53 1.97
CA VAL A 212 -22.54 -8.71 3.33
C VAL A 212 -21.47 -9.79 3.34
N VAL A 213 -20.33 -9.56 4.00
CA VAL A 213 -19.19 -10.48 4.06
C VAL A 213 -18.84 -10.77 5.52
N ASN A 214 -19.45 -11.80 6.09
CA ASN A 214 -19.28 -12.18 7.50
C ASN A 214 -18.86 -13.65 7.69
N SER A 215 -18.55 -14.35 6.59
CA SER A 215 -18.08 -15.73 6.61
C SER A 215 -17.27 -16.05 5.33
N PRO A 216 -16.43 -17.11 5.33
CA PRO A 216 -15.72 -17.54 4.12
C PRO A 216 -16.64 -17.82 2.93
N THR A 217 -17.85 -18.34 3.18
CA THR A 217 -18.84 -18.60 2.13
C THR A 217 -19.33 -17.31 1.48
N GLU A 218 -19.68 -16.29 2.27
CA GLU A 218 -20.12 -15.00 1.74
C GLU A 218 -18.96 -14.25 1.06
N ALA A 219 -17.73 -14.35 1.58
CA ALA A 219 -16.54 -13.84 0.91
C ALA A 219 -16.34 -14.50 -0.46
N GLY A 220 -16.58 -15.80 -0.59
CA GLY A 220 -16.55 -16.49 -1.88
C GLY A 220 -17.53 -15.90 -2.91
N LYS A 221 -18.74 -15.54 -2.49
CA LYS A 221 -19.74 -14.89 -3.37
C LYS A 221 -19.30 -13.49 -3.78
N ALA A 222 -18.81 -12.68 -2.85
CA ALA A 222 -18.29 -11.35 -3.16
C ALA A 222 -17.08 -11.42 -4.10
N ALA A 223 -16.18 -12.36 -3.88
CA ALA A 223 -15.02 -12.56 -4.74
C ALA A 223 -15.39 -13.02 -6.16
N LEU A 224 -16.45 -13.82 -6.33
CA LEU A 224 -17.01 -14.17 -7.65
C LEU A 224 -17.51 -12.93 -8.40
N VAL A 225 -18.24 -12.03 -7.73
CA VAL A 225 -18.69 -10.77 -8.34
C VAL A 225 -17.49 -9.93 -8.82
N LEU A 226 -16.42 -9.84 -8.02
CA LEU A 226 -15.21 -9.12 -8.39
C LEU A 226 -14.47 -9.80 -9.56
N LEU A 227 -14.48 -11.13 -9.62
CA LEU A 227 -13.91 -11.90 -10.72
C LEU A 227 -14.67 -11.63 -12.04
N GLU A 228 -16.00 -11.63 -11.99
CA GLU A 228 -16.88 -11.33 -13.13
C GLU A 228 -16.69 -9.90 -13.67
N ARG A 229 -16.28 -8.96 -12.81
CA ARG A 229 -15.93 -7.57 -13.20
C ARG A 229 -14.59 -7.46 -13.92
N GLY A 230 -13.82 -8.54 -14.03
CA GLY A 230 -12.62 -8.61 -14.87
C GLY A 230 -11.30 -8.88 -14.14
N CYS A 231 -11.32 -9.09 -12.82
CA CYS A 231 -10.13 -9.50 -12.07
C CYS A 231 -9.62 -10.88 -12.54
N GLN A 232 -8.30 -11.06 -12.54
CA GLN A 232 -7.70 -12.37 -12.88
C GLN A 232 -7.64 -13.31 -11.67
N VAL A 233 -7.24 -12.77 -10.52
CA VAL A 233 -7.24 -13.42 -9.21
C VAL A 233 -7.85 -12.45 -8.21
N VAL A 234 -8.75 -12.95 -7.37
CA VAL A 234 -9.34 -12.18 -6.26
C VAL A 234 -8.97 -12.85 -4.95
N VAL A 235 -8.50 -12.07 -3.99
CA VAL A 235 -8.24 -12.49 -2.62
C VAL A 235 -9.04 -11.59 -1.69
N ILE A 236 -9.85 -12.20 -0.82
CA ILE A 236 -10.52 -11.49 0.27
C ILE A 236 -9.91 -11.98 1.59
N THR A 237 -9.25 -11.08 2.32
CA THR A 237 -8.72 -11.38 3.65
C THR A 237 -9.85 -11.40 4.67
N LEU A 238 -9.74 -12.29 5.66
CA LEU A 238 -10.76 -12.59 6.66
C LEU A 238 -10.24 -12.41 8.11
N GLY A 239 -9.29 -11.48 8.29
CA GLY A 239 -8.56 -11.28 9.54
C GLY A 239 -7.99 -12.59 10.10
N ALA A 240 -8.38 -12.94 11.33
CA ALA A 240 -7.95 -14.16 12.02
C ALA A 240 -8.47 -15.46 11.36
N SER A 241 -9.39 -15.38 10.40
CA SER A 241 -9.91 -16.55 9.68
C SER A 241 -9.12 -16.85 8.40
N GLY A 242 -8.03 -16.14 8.12
CA GLY A 242 -7.19 -16.35 6.93
C GLY A 242 -7.70 -15.59 5.71
N CYS A 243 -7.88 -16.25 4.57
CA CYS A 243 -8.38 -15.61 3.35
C CYS A 243 -9.18 -16.55 2.45
N VAL A 244 -10.00 -15.98 1.56
CA VAL A 244 -10.63 -16.70 0.45
C VAL A 244 -10.02 -16.23 -0.86
N THR A 245 -9.71 -17.16 -1.76
CA THR A 245 -9.15 -16.86 -3.08
C THR A 245 -9.84 -17.65 -4.18
N LEU A 246 -9.93 -17.04 -5.36
CA LEU A 246 -10.31 -17.69 -6.61
C LEU A 246 -9.70 -16.95 -7.81
N SER A 247 -9.70 -17.60 -8.96
CA SER A 247 -9.11 -17.05 -10.19
C SER A 247 -9.94 -17.41 -11.42
N GLN A 248 -9.64 -16.78 -12.56
CA GLN A 248 -10.26 -17.15 -13.84
C GLN A 248 -9.96 -18.61 -14.24
N ALA A 249 -8.81 -19.15 -13.84
CA ALA A 249 -8.44 -20.54 -14.09
C ALA A 249 -9.13 -21.52 -13.11
N GLU A 250 -9.37 -21.07 -11.88
CA GLU A 250 -10.01 -21.84 -10.80
C GLU A 250 -11.06 -20.96 -10.12
N PRO A 251 -12.28 -20.86 -10.69
CA PRO A 251 -13.31 -19.94 -10.20
C PRO A 251 -14.02 -20.45 -8.94
N VAL A 252 -13.70 -21.66 -8.47
CA VAL A 252 -14.27 -22.20 -7.23
C VAL A 252 -13.58 -21.53 -6.03
N PRO A 253 -14.33 -20.86 -5.12
CA PRO A 253 -13.75 -20.23 -3.95
C PRO A 253 -12.99 -21.24 -3.07
N LYS A 254 -11.75 -20.91 -2.74
CA LYS A 254 -10.91 -21.68 -1.82
C LYS A 254 -10.63 -20.88 -0.56
N HIS A 255 -11.08 -21.40 0.58
CA HIS A 255 -10.73 -20.85 1.90
C HIS A 255 -9.37 -21.40 2.35
N ILE A 256 -8.48 -20.50 2.76
CA ILE A 256 -7.17 -20.79 3.32
C ILE A 256 -7.20 -20.30 4.78
N PRO A 257 -7.36 -21.19 5.77
CA PRO A 257 -7.39 -20.81 7.17
C PRO A 257 -5.99 -20.45 7.68
N THR A 258 -5.93 -19.79 8.83
CA THR A 258 -4.69 -19.54 9.57
C THR A 258 -4.77 -20.16 10.97
N GLU A 259 -3.63 -20.41 11.59
CA GLU A 259 -3.56 -20.88 12.97
C GLU A 259 -3.94 -19.75 13.95
N ALA A 260 -4.63 -20.11 15.02
CA ALA A 260 -5.04 -19.15 16.03
C ALA A 260 -3.82 -18.66 16.82
N VAL A 261 -3.59 -17.35 16.81
CA VAL A 261 -2.55 -16.67 17.59
C VAL A 261 -3.18 -15.66 18.54
N LYS A 262 -2.50 -15.38 19.66
CA LYS A 262 -2.92 -14.30 20.56
C LYS A 262 -2.54 -12.96 19.95
N ALA A 263 -3.52 -12.22 19.44
CA ALA A 263 -3.31 -10.89 18.90
C ALA A 263 -2.76 -9.93 19.97
N VAL A 264 -1.74 -9.16 19.60
CA VAL A 264 -1.18 -8.05 20.41
C VAL A 264 -1.54 -6.72 19.76
N ASP A 265 -1.30 -6.59 18.45
CA ASP A 265 -1.71 -5.47 17.60
C ASP A 265 -1.94 -6.03 16.18
N THR A 266 -3.02 -5.59 15.52
CA THR A 266 -3.40 -6.06 14.16
C THR A 266 -3.39 -4.94 13.12
N THR A 267 -2.94 -3.74 13.50
CA THR A 267 -3.05 -2.51 12.68
C THR A 267 -2.37 -2.64 11.32
N GLN A 268 -1.21 -3.32 11.24
CA GLN A 268 -0.45 -3.50 10.00
C GLN A 268 -0.83 -4.76 9.21
N LEU A 269 -1.62 -5.67 9.81
CA LEU A 269 -1.88 -7.01 9.26
C LEU A 269 -2.41 -6.99 7.80
N PRO A 270 -3.36 -6.11 7.40
CA PRO A 270 -3.81 -6.06 6.02
C PRO A 270 -2.71 -5.64 5.03
N ALA A 271 -1.82 -4.72 5.44
CA ALA A 271 -0.71 -4.29 4.60
C ALA A 271 0.38 -5.37 4.54
N ASP A 272 0.64 -6.06 5.65
CA ASP A 272 1.65 -7.11 5.72
C ASP A 272 1.25 -8.33 4.87
N PHE A 273 -0.04 -8.68 4.83
CA PHE A 273 -0.55 -9.77 4.00
C PHE A 273 -0.44 -9.46 2.50
N VAL A 274 -0.56 -8.19 2.11
CA VAL A 274 -0.52 -7.76 0.71
C VAL A 274 0.90 -7.81 0.12
N ALA A 275 1.91 -7.60 0.95
CA ALA A 275 3.32 -7.53 0.57
C ALA A 275 3.94 -8.90 0.26
#